data_AF-A0A3A9YXM3-F1
#
_entry.id   AF-A0A3A9YXM3-F1
#
_cell.length_a   1.000
_cell.length_b   1.000
_cell.length_c   1.000
_cell.angle_alpha   90.00
_cell.angle_beta   90.00
_cell.angle_gamma   90.00
#
_symmetry.space_group_name_H-M   'P 1'
#
loop_
_entity.id
_entity.type
_entity.pdbx_description
1 polymer ?
#
loop_
_entity_poly.entity_id
_entity_poly.type
_entity_poly.pdbx_seq_one_letter_code
_entity_poly.pdbx_strand_id
1 'polypeptide(L)'
;MTSTSARLADAIATAARIQGATTPDVRGADWHTAQVTAVGNDGTVDCGQIRARRTQGYLLPQAGDLCVLWRAGDGNWQAAPPLAAGGGAWTAIPLTSGYTAAGGGAPPGYLLEGRRVMLRGRLGRTDAGAIPNNTTLAIIPAAARPPYPIGWSSPRNGSTAAPVRVEVQPDGIVRLFDTSGPQWISLDCVTYYTI
;
A
#
# COMPACT_ATOMS: atom_id res chain seq x y z
N MET A 1 -17.41 -57.69 -22.27
CA MET A 1 -18.52 -56.76 -22.59
C MET A 1 -19.05 -56.20 -21.28
N THR A 2 -18.92 -54.90 -21.05
CA THR A 2 -19.56 -54.23 -19.90
C THR A 2 -21.08 -54.24 -20.11
N SER A 3 -21.83 -54.54 -19.06
CA SER A 3 -23.29 -54.57 -19.14
C SER A 3 -23.87 -53.19 -19.46
N THR A 4 -25.07 -53.14 -20.04
CA THR A 4 -25.76 -51.88 -20.28
C THR A 4 -25.97 -51.07 -18.99
N SER A 5 -26.20 -51.74 -17.86
CA SER A 5 -26.30 -51.10 -16.55
C SER A 5 -24.99 -50.46 -16.10
N ALA A 6 -23.84 -51.10 -16.34
CA ALA A 6 -22.53 -50.52 -16.04
C ALA A 6 -22.26 -49.26 -16.88
N ARG A 7 -22.58 -49.29 -18.19
CA ARG A 7 -22.44 -48.11 -19.07
C ARG A 7 -23.34 -46.94 -18.65
N LEU A 8 -24.55 -47.22 -18.18
CA LEU A 8 -25.46 -46.19 -17.66
C LEU A 8 -24.93 -45.57 -16.36
N ALA A 9 -24.45 -46.39 -15.42
CA ALA A 9 -23.86 -45.91 -14.18
C ALA A 9 -22.65 -45.00 -14.45
N ASP A 10 -21.77 -45.40 -15.37
CA ASP A 10 -20.60 -44.61 -15.78
C ASP A 10 -21.01 -43.28 -16.44
N ALA A 11 -22.06 -43.29 -17.27
CA ALA A 11 -22.58 -42.08 -17.91
C ALA A 11 -23.15 -41.10 -16.87
N ILE A 12 -23.91 -41.59 -15.89
CA ILE A 12 -24.45 -40.75 -14.80
C ILE A 12 -23.32 -40.18 -13.95
N ALA A 13 -22.34 -41.00 -13.54
CA ALA A 13 -21.20 -40.55 -12.76
C ALA A 13 -20.35 -39.51 -13.51
N THR A 14 -20.23 -39.65 -14.84
CA THR A 14 -19.54 -38.68 -15.70
C THR A 14 -20.34 -37.38 -15.81
N ALA A 15 -21.65 -37.47 -16.06
CA ALA A 15 -22.53 -36.30 -16.14
C ALA A 15 -22.55 -35.51 -14.81
N ALA A 16 -22.64 -36.22 -13.68
CA ALA A 16 -22.61 -35.61 -12.35
C ALA A 16 -21.28 -34.89 -12.06
N ARG A 17 -20.14 -35.49 -12.44
CA ARG A 17 -18.82 -34.84 -12.32
C ARG A 17 -18.70 -33.61 -13.22
N ILE A 18 -19.17 -33.70 -14.46
CA ILE A 18 -19.16 -32.55 -15.39
C ILE A 18 -20.04 -31.44 -14.81
N GLN A 19 -21.28 -31.76 -14.40
CA GLN A 19 -22.20 -30.79 -13.82
C GLN A 19 -21.61 -30.14 -12.55
N GLY A 20 -20.99 -30.92 -11.67
CA GLY A 20 -20.33 -30.37 -10.49
C GLY A 20 -19.12 -29.50 -10.81
N ALA A 21 -18.37 -29.87 -11.84
CA ALA A 21 -17.23 -29.10 -12.33
C ALA A 21 -17.64 -27.84 -13.10
N THR A 22 -18.85 -27.75 -13.66
CA THR A 22 -19.31 -26.57 -14.42
C THR A 22 -20.30 -25.70 -13.67
N THR A 23 -20.90 -26.19 -12.58
CA THR A 23 -21.85 -25.43 -11.74
C THR A 23 -21.12 -24.79 -10.57
N PRO A 24 -20.97 -23.45 -10.52
CA PRO A 24 -20.27 -22.77 -9.43
C PRO A 24 -20.84 -23.10 -8.03
N ASP A 25 -22.16 -23.20 -7.94
CA ASP A 25 -22.86 -23.54 -6.69
C ASP A 25 -22.55 -24.97 -6.19
N VAL A 26 -22.08 -25.87 -7.06
CA VAL A 26 -21.66 -27.24 -6.68
C VAL A 26 -20.17 -27.31 -6.34
N ARG A 27 -19.35 -26.47 -6.97
CA ARG A 27 -17.88 -26.44 -6.73
C ARG A 27 -17.50 -25.83 -5.39
N GLY A 28 -18.41 -25.06 -4.78
CA GLY A 28 -18.29 -24.53 -3.42
C GLY A 28 -17.41 -23.29 -3.26
N ALA A 29 -16.64 -22.89 -4.28
CA ALA A 29 -15.90 -21.63 -4.28
C ALA A 29 -15.77 -21.06 -5.70
N ASP A 30 -16.30 -19.85 -5.89
CA ASP A 30 -16.09 -19.03 -7.09
C ASP A 30 -15.09 -17.92 -6.76
N TRP A 31 -14.10 -17.68 -7.62
CA TRP A 31 -13.01 -16.73 -7.37
C TRP A 31 -12.91 -15.73 -8.52
N HIS A 32 -12.89 -14.45 -8.18
CA HIS A 32 -12.78 -13.35 -9.14
C HIS A 32 -11.73 -12.35 -8.70
N THR A 33 -11.20 -11.57 -9.65
CA THR A 33 -10.49 -10.33 -9.35
C THR A 33 -11.37 -9.17 -9.76
N ALA A 34 -11.47 -8.16 -8.91
CA ALA A 34 -12.27 -6.98 -9.21
C ALA A 34 -11.70 -5.74 -8.52
N GLN A 35 -11.88 -4.58 -9.15
CA GLN A 35 -11.56 -3.31 -8.52
C GLN A 35 -12.67 -2.87 -7.59
N VAL A 36 -12.30 -2.40 -6.40
CA VAL A 36 -13.21 -1.73 -5.49
C VAL A 36 -13.67 -0.42 -6.12
N THR A 37 -14.97 -0.19 -6.12
CA THR A 37 -15.66 1.00 -6.64
C THR A 37 -16.20 1.88 -5.52
N ALA A 38 -16.57 1.29 -4.38
CA ALA A 38 -16.97 2.01 -3.18
C ALA A 38 -16.65 1.20 -1.91
N VAL A 39 -16.53 1.89 -0.78
CA VAL A 39 -16.26 1.30 0.53
C VAL A 39 -17.40 1.62 1.48
N GLY A 40 -18.03 0.58 2.03
CA GLY A 40 -19.07 0.70 3.04
C GLY A 40 -18.49 0.92 4.44
N ASN A 41 -19.21 1.70 5.25
CA ASN A 41 -18.88 1.89 6.67
C ASN A 41 -19.22 0.65 7.53
N ASP A 42 -19.85 -0.36 6.95
CA ASP A 42 -20.31 -1.60 7.59
C ASP A 42 -19.35 -2.79 7.41
N GLY A 43 -18.15 -2.51 6.91
CA GLY A 43 -17.14 -3.53 6.62
C GLY A 43 -17.30 -4.22 5.27
N THR A 44 -18.03 -3.62 4.34
CA THR A 44 -18.17 -4.12 2.96
C THR A 44 -17.39 -3.28 1.94
N VAL A 45 -17.15 -3.86 0.77
CA VAL A 45 -16.68 -3.18 -0.43
C VAL A 45 -17.59 -3.54 -1.59
N ASP A 46 -17.83 -2.56 -2.47
CA ASP A 46 -18.55 -2.76 -3.72
C ASP A 46 -17.54 -2.85 -4.86
N CYS A 47 -17.64 -3.90 -5.66
CA CYS A 47 -16.76 -4.19 -6.80
C CYS A 47 -17.60 -4.37 -8.06
N GLY A 48 -18.12 -3.27 -8.61
CA GLY A 48 -19.10 -3.31 -9.70
C GLY A 48 -20.45 -3.83 -9.23
N GLN A 49 -20.87 -5.01 -9.69
CA GLN A 49 -22.14 -5.63 -9.30
C GLN A 49 -22.05 -6.50 -8.03
N ILE A 50 -20.84 -6.71 -7.50
CA ILE A 50 -20.60 -7.58 -6.35
C ILE A 50 -20.38 -6.73 -5.10
N ARG A 51 -21.22 -6.93 -4.07
CA ARG A 51 -20.95 -6.45 -2.71
C ARG A 51 -20.33 -7.57 -1.90
N ALA A 52 -19.13 -7.33 -1.36
CA ALA A 52 -18.37 -8.33 -0.61
C ALA A 52 -18.03 -7.84 0.80
N ARG A 53 -18.04 -8.74 1.79
CA ARG A 53 -17.56 -8.46 3.13
C ARG A 53 -16.04 -8.55 3.18
N ARG A 54 -15.39 -7.57 3.81
CA ARG A 54 -13.93 -7.53 3.93
C ARG A 54 -13.45 -8.60 4.90
N THR A 55 -12.34 -9.23 4.57
CA THR A 55 -11.59 -10.02 5.56
C THR A 55 -10.91 -9.11 6.59
N GLN A 56 -10.57 -9.67 7.75
CA GLN A 56 -9.86 -8.94 8.80
C GLN A 56 -8.54 -8.32 8.34
N GLY A 57 -7.85 -8.93 7.37
CA GLY A 57 -6.62 -8.40 6.79
C GLY A 57 -6.81 -7.18 5.89
N TYR A 58 -8.04 -6.91 5.43
CA TYR A 58 -8.34 -5.82 4.51
C TYR A 58 -8.82 -4.58 5.27
N LEU A 59 -7.93 -4.02 6.09
CA LEU A 59 -8.27 -3.01 7.10
C LEU A 59 -8.61 -1.62 6.54
N LEU A 60 -8.03 -1.26 5.40
CA LEU A 60 -8.13 0.08 4.83
C LEU A 60 -8.55 0.04 3.35
N PRO A 61 -9.66 -0.61 2.95
CA PRO A 61 -10.03 -0.62 1.54
C PRO A 61 -10.25 0.81 1.01
N GLN A 62 -10.06 0.97 -0.29
CA GLN A 62 -10.36 2.19 -1.00
C GLN A 62 -10.88 1.87 -2.41
N ALA A 63 -11.63 2.79 -3.00
CA ALA A 63 -11.91 2.72 -4.43
C ALA A 63 -10.59 2.69 -5.24
N GLY A 64 -10.51 1.80 -6.22
CA GLY A 64 -9.32 1.54 -7.03
C GLY A 64 -8.51 0.31 -6.61
N ASP A 65 -8.67 -0.17 -5.38
CA ASP A 65 -7.97 -1.37 -4.92
C ASP A 65 -8.38 -2.60 -5.76
N LEU A 66 -7.39 -3.31 -6.34
CA LEU A 66 -7.62 -4.57 -7.04
C LEU A 66 -7.62 -5.72 -6.02
N CYS A 67 -8.78 -6.27 -5.69
CA CYS A 67 -8.94 -7.32 -4.69
C CYS A 67 -9.32 -8.67 -5.32
N VAL A 68 -9.07 -9.73 -4.57
CA VAL A 68 -9.62 -11.06 -4.86
C VAL A 68 -10.94 -11.19 -4.12
N LEU A 69 -11.98 -11.58 -4.87
CA LEU A 69 -13.29 -11.91 -4.34
C LEU A 69 -13.45 -13.43 -4.36
N TRP A 70 -13.98 -14.01 -3.29
CA TRP A 70 -14.48 -15.38 -3.32
C TRP A 70 -15.89 -15.45 -2.80
N ARG A 71 -16.69 -16.30 -3.44
CA ARG A 71 -18.04 -16.64 -3.00
C ARG A 71 -17.96 -17.89 -2.13
N ALA A 72 -18.40 -17.77 -0.88
CA ALA A 72 -18.57 -18.91 0.00
C ALA A 72 -19.79 -19.77 -0.43
N GLY A 73 -19.87 -21.00 0.06
CA GLY A 73 -20.94 -21.95 -0.32
C GLY A 73 -22.36 -21.52 0.11
N ASP A 74 -22.48 -20.55 1.01
CA ASP A 74 -23.75 -19.88 1.39
C ASP A 74 -24.14 -18.75 0.42
N GLY A 75 -23.33 -18.51 -0.60
CA GLY A 75 -23.54 -17.48 -1.61
C GLY A 75 -22.97 -16.10 -1.25
N ASN A 76 -22.42 -15.91 -0.05
CA ASN A 76 -21.86 -14.63 0.39
C ASN A 76 -20.49 -14.37 -0.23
N TRP A 77 -20.26 -13.14 -0.66
CA TRP A 77 -18.96 -12.71 -1.18
C TRP A 77 -18.06 -12.18 -0.07
N GLN A 78 -16.79 -12.55 -0.14
CA GLN A 78 -15.74 -12.04 0.72
C GLN A 78 -14.62 -11.43 -0.13
N ALA A 79 -13.98 -10.38 0.40
CA ALA A 79 -12.88 -9.67 -0.24
C ALA A 79 -11.57 -9.84 0.56
N ALA A 80 -10.52 -10.29 -0.12
CA ALA A 80 -9.15 -10.32 0.39
C ALA A 80 -8.50 -8.95 0.22
N PRO A 81 -7.40 -8.69 0.95
CA PRO A 81 -6.56 -7.53 0.70
C PRO A 81 -6.16 -7.40 -0.78
N PRO A 82 -5.79 -6.18 -1.21
CA PRO A 82 -5.43 -5.94 -2.59
C PRO A 82 -4.27 -6.83 -3.03
N LEU A 83 -4.34 -7.33 -4.26
CA LEU A 83 -3.21 -8.01 -4.88
C LEU A 83 -2.06 -7.01 -5.02
N ALA A 84 -0.83 -7.49 -4.85
CA ALA A 84 0.34 -6.66 -5.05
C ALA A 84 0.36 -6.15 -6.50
N ALA A 85 0.17 -4.84 -6.69
CA ALA A 85 0.72 -4.16 -7.85
C ALA A 85 2.25 -4.33 -7.74
N GLY A 86 2.94 -4.71 -8.82
CA GLY A 86 4.35 -5.10 -8.79
C GLY A 86 5.25 -4.18 -7.96
N GLY A 87 6.38 -4.72 -7.46
CA GLY A 87 7.30 -3.98 -6.59
C GLY A 87 7.62 -2.59 -7.14
N GLY A 88 7.40 -1.57 -6.32
CA GLY A 88 7.66 -0.19 -6.69
C GLY A 88 9.14 0.03 -7.00
N ALA A 89 9.44 1.10 -7.72
CA ALA A 89 10.81 1.58 -7.88
C ALA A 89 11.06 2.75 -6.92
N TRP A 90 12.27 2.81 -6.37
CA TRP A 90 12.71 3.99 -5.65
C TRP A 90 12.76 5.20 -6.59
N THR A 91 11.98 6.23 -6.27
CA THR A 91 11.88 7.47 -7.03
C THR A 91 12.50 8.60 -6.23
N ALA A 92 13.23 9.50 -6.89
CA ALA A 92 13.84 10.65 -6.23
C ALA A 92 12.76 11.61 -5.69
N ILE A 93 12.99 12.15 -4.48
CA ILE A 93 12.11 13.20 -3.93
C ILE A 93 12.61 14.57 -4.43
N PRO A 94 11.74 15.42 -4.99
CA PRO A 94 12.07 16.82 -5.28
C PRO A 94 12.44 17.58 -4.00
N LEU A 95 13.68 18.05 -3.92
CA LEU A 95 14.18 18.87 -2.81
C LEU A 95 13.90 20.35 -3.09
N THR A 96 13.66 21.11 -2.02
CA THR A 96 13.50 22.56 -2.12
C THR A 96 14.85 23.21 -2.47
N SER A 97 14.83 24.35 -3.17
CA SER A 97 16.05 25.10 -3.49
C SER A 97 16.90 25.35 -2.23
N GLY A 98 18.21 25.13 -2.34
CA GLY A 98 19.16 25.20 -1.23
C GLY A 98 19.38 23.89 -0.45
N TYR A 99 18.69 22.81 -0.82
CA TYR A 99 18.87 21.47 -0.25
C TYR A 99 19.41 20.47 -1.28
N THR A 100 20.18 19.51 -0.79
CA THR A 100 20.81 18.44 -1.59
C THR A 100 20.90 17.13 -0.79
N ALA A 101 21.31 16.05 -1.46
CA ALA A 101 21.65 14.80 -0.79
C ALA A 101 22.92 15.00 0.07
N ALA A 102 22.82 14.72 1.37
CA ALA A 102 23.92 14.97 2.32
C ALA A 102 25.00 13.86 2.37
N GLY A 103 25.07 13.01 1.33
CA GLY A 103 25.99 11.87 1.25
C GLY A 103 25.73 10.76 2.28
N GLY A 104 26.65 9.80 2.38
CA GLY A 104 26.63 8.74 3.41
C GLY A 104 25.52 7.70 3.28
N GLY A 105 24.94 7.52 2.08
CA GLY A 105 23.88 6.55 1.82
C GLY A 105 23.21 6.75 0.46
N ALA A 106 22.01 6.18 0.29
CA ALA A 106 21.18 6.40 -0.89
C ALA A 106 20.70 7.87 -0.95
N PRO A 107 20.49 8.44 -2.16
CA PRO A 107 19.91 9.77 -2.29
C PRO A 107 18.47 9.81 -1.74
N PRO A 108 17.98 10.97 -1.28
CA PRO A 108 16.60 11.17 -0.85
C PRO A 108 15.60 10.64 -1.88
N GLY A 109 14.77 9.71 -1.44
CA GLY A 109 13.85 9.02 -2.32
C GLY A 109 12.66 8.43 -1.57
N TYR A 110 11.62 8.11 -2.32
CA TYR A 110 10.45 7.39 -1.84
C TYR A 110 10.22 6.13 -2.67
N LEU A 111 9.66 5.11 -2.04
CA LEU A 111 9.18 3.89 -2.67
C LEU A 111 7.67 3.83 -2.42
N LEU A 112 6.89 3.71 -3.50
CA LEU A 112 5.44 3.51 -3.43
C LEU A 112 5.12 2.08 -3.86
N GLU A 113 4.60 1.28 -2.93
CA GLU A 113 4.19 -0.10 -3.14
C GLU A 113 2.71 -0.26 -2.77
N GLY A 114 1.85 -0.25 -3.79
CA GLY A 114 0.42 -0.03 -3.58
C GLY A 114 0.23 1.32 -2.89
N ARG A 115 -0.25 1.30 -1.64
CA ARG A 115 -0.41 2.49 -0.80
C ARG A 115 0.68 2.69 0.23
N ARG A 116 1.57 1.71 0.41
CA ARG A 116 2.68 1.83 1.36
C ARG A 116 3.73 2.75 0.75
N VAL A 117 4.07 3.80 1.49
CA VAL A 117 5.19 4.69 1.17
C VAL A 117 6.30 4.46 2.16
N MET A 118 7.51 4.22 1.65
CA MET A 118 8.74 4.23 2.43
C MET A 118 9.60 5.38 1.98
N LEU A 119 10.19 6.13 2.90
CA LEU A 119 11.19 7.14 2.57
C LEU A 119 12.60 6.62 2.88
N ARG A 120 13.60 7.22 2.24
CA ARG A 120 15.01 6.94 2.49
C ARG A 120 15.90 8.14 2.22
N GLY A 121 17.15 7.99 2.63
CA GLY A 121 18.25 8.84 2.25
C GLY A 121 18.41 10.03 3.17
N ARG A 122 19.50 10.78 2.97
CA ARG A 122 19.85 11.94 3.79
C ARG A 122 19.77 13.20 2.97
N LEU A 123 19.17 14.23 3.54
CA LEU A 123 19.16 15.57 2.95
C LEU A 123 19.79 16.57 3.90
N GLY A 124 20.39 17.60 3.32
CA GLY A 124 21.05 18.69 4.03
C GLY A 124 21.09 19.92 3.16
N ARG A 125 21.58 21.03 3.71
CA ARG A 125 21.76 22.26 2.91
C ARG A 125 22.95 22.12 1.96
N THR A 126 22.84 22.72 0.78
CA THR A 126 23.91 22.74 -0.22
C THR A 126 25.15 23.48 0.27
N ASP A 127 24.98 24.47 1.15
CA ASP A 127 26.07 25.23 1.78
C ASP A 127 26.63 24.58 3.05
N ALA A 128 26.19 23.37 3.40
CA ALA A 128 26.50 22.69 4.66
C ALA A 128 26.14 23.50 5.93
N GLY A 129 25.29 24.52 5.82
CA GLY A 129 24.79 25.30 6.95
C GLY A 129 23.78 24.54 7.81
N ALA A 130 23.38 25.16 8.91
CA ALA A 130 22.30 24.65 9.76
C ALA A 130 20.94 24.72 9.05
N ILE A 131 20.18 23.63 9.09
CA ILE A 131 18.79 23.56 8.65
C ILE A 131 17.94 24.34 9.65
N PRO A 132 17.26 25.43 9.25
CA PRO A 132 16.42 26.18 10.16
C PRO A 132 15.14 25.40 10.52
N ASN A 133 14.68 25.58 11.75
CA ASN A 133 13.43 25.01 12.24
C ASN A 133 12.24 25.37 11.32
N ASN A 134 11.32 24.43 11.13
CA ASN A 134 10.08 24.60 10.37
C ASN A 134 10.26 25.01 8.89
N THR A 135 11.45 24.77 8.30
CA THR A 135 11.68 25.03 6.87
C THR A 135 11.14 23.88 6.02
N THR A 136 10.67 24.20 4.81
CA THR A 136 10.31 23.20 3.78
C THR A 136 11.59 22.64 3.17
N LEU A 137 11.81 21.34 3.35
CA LEU A 137 13.03 20.64 2.92
C LEU A 137 12.82 19.98 1.55
N ALA A 138 11.64 19.41 1.35
CA ALA A 138 11.26 18.64 0.18
C ALA A 138 9.74 18.62 0.01
N ILE A 139 9.28 18.22 -1.18
CA ILE A 139 7.86 18.05 -1.48
C ILE A 139 7.63 16.63 -1.98
N ILE A 140 6.86 15.84 -1.23
CA ILE A 140 6.42 14.51 -1.66
C ILE A 140 5.40 14.65 -2.81
N PRO A 141 5.62 13.96 -3.94
CA PRO A 141 4.69 13.97 -5.06
C PRO A 141 3.28 13.53 -4.67
N ALA A 142 2.26 14.07 -5.35
CA ALA A 142 0.84 13.88 -5.00
C ALA A 142 0.44 12.41 -4.79
N ALA A 143 0.97 11.49 -5.61
CA ALA A 143 0.68 10.06 -5.53
C ALA A 143 1.21 9.36 -4.27
N ALA A 144 2.11 9.99 -3.51
CA ALA A 144 2.74 9.43 -2.32
C ALA A 144 2.49 10.27 -1.05
N ARG A 145 1.54 11.21 -1.08
CA ARG A 145 1.23 12.07 0.06
C ARG A 145 0.42 11.31 1.13
N PRO A 146 0.67 11.55 2.42
CA PRO A 146 -0.18 11.01 3.46
C PRO A 146 -1.52 11.76 3.52
N PRO A 147 -2.59 11.14 4.04
CA PRO A 147 -3.87 11.83 4.27
C PRO A 147 -3.89 12.82 5.42
N TYR A 148 -2.98 12.67 6.38
CA TYR A 148 -2.85 13.49 7.58
C TYR A 148 -1.36 13.69 7.91
N PRO A 149 -0.99 14.68 8.74
CA PRO A 149 0.40 14.88 9.11
C PRO A 149 1.02 13.63 9.76
N ILE A 150 2.17 13.19 9.26
CA ILE A 150 2.94 12.07 9.83
C ILE A 150 4.24 12.62 10.38
N GLY A 151 4.41 12.56 11.70
CA GLY A 151 5.65 12.89 12.38
C GLY A 151 6.46 11.65 12.74
N TRP A 152 7.77 11.71 12.61
CA TRP A 152 8.67 10.64 13.05
C TRP A 152 9.97 11.19 13.63
N SER A 153 10.66 10.33 14.38
CA SER A 153 12.01 10.59 14.89
C SER A 153 13.03 10.28 13.79
N SER A 154 13.84 11.26 13.43
CA SER A 154 14.86 11.18 12.39
C SER A 154 16.25 11.35 12.99
N PRO A 155 17.23 10.48 12.64
CA PRO A 155 18.63 10.75 12.94
C PRO A 155 19.12 12.02 12.23
N ARG A 156 19.93 12.81 12.92
CA ARG A 156 20.65 13.96 12.35
C ARG A 156 22.15 13.90 12.65
N ASN A 157 22.95 14.79 12.03
CA ASN A 157 24.29 15.05 12.57
C ASN A 157 24.28 15.92 13.81
N GLY A 158 25.39 15.83 14.55
CA GLY A 158 25.78 16.70 15.64
C GLY A 158 27.11 16.24 16.23
N SER A 159 27.66 17.02 17.17
CA SER A 159 28.75 16.57 18.05
C SER A 159 28.34 15.36 18.91
N THR A 160 27.04 15.20 19.12
CA THR A 160 26.38 13.99 19.62
C THR A 160 25.24 13.64 18.67
N ALA A 161 25.17 12.38 18.23
CA ALA A 161 24.06 11.88 17.45
C ALA A 161 22.78 11.98 18.31
N ALA A 162 21.77 12.68 17.80
CA ALA A 162 20.50 12.87 18.48
C ALA A 162 19.35 12.75 17.48
N PRO A 163 18.16 12.33 17.92
CA PRO A 163 16.97 12.37 17.09
C PRO A 163 16.41 13.79 16.99
N VAL A 164 15.75 14.07 15.87
CA VAL A 164 14.89 15.25 15.65
C VAL A 164 13.52 14.80 15.18
N ARG A 165 12.50 15.64 15.35
CA ARG A 165 11.18 15.37 14.76
C ARG A 165 11.18 15.89 13.33
N VAL A 166 10.82 15.03 12.39
CA VAL A 166 10.53 15.39 11.00
C VAL A 166 9.06 15.07 10.74
N GLU A 167 8.43 15.85 9.87
CA GLU A 167 7.02 15.68 9.55
C GLU A 167 6.78 15.80 8.04
N VAL A 168 5.88 14.96 7.51
CA VAL A 168 5.30 15.12 6.18
C VAL A 168 3.83 15.55 6.33
N GLN A 169 3.47 16.66 5.68
CA GLN A 169 2.11 17.19 5.66
C GLN A 169 1.25 16.51 4.58
N PRO A 170 -0.10 16.64 4.65
CA PRO A 170 -1.00 16.16 3.60
C PRO A 170 -0.78 16.80 2.22
N ASP A 171 -0.23 18.01 2.18
CA ASP A 171 0.18 18.68 0.94
C ASP A 171 1.55 18.21 0.41
N GLY A 172 2.20 17.28 1.11
CA GLY A 172 3.48 16.69 0.79
C GLY A 172 4.69 17.44 1.34
N ILE A 173 4.52 18.55 2.05
CA ILE A 173 5.64 19.31 2.63
C ILE A 173 6.35 18.46 3.68
N VAL A 174 7.66 18.25 3.48
CA VAL A 174 8.57 17.68 4.48
C VAL A 174 9.24 18.81 5.24
N ARG A 175 9.10 18.83 6.57
CA ARG A 175 9.65 19.87 7.46
C ARG A 175 10.32 19.30 8.70
N LEU A 176 11.30 20.04 9.22
CA LEU A 176 12.03 19.73 10.46
C LEU A 176 11.43 20.50 11.64
N PHE A 177 11.32 19.83 12.79
CA PHE A 177 11.06 20.43 14.09
C PHE A 177 12.25 20.19 15.02
N ASP A 178 13.18 21.14 15.03
CA ASP A 178 14.35 21.13 15.88
C ASP A 178 14.98 22.53 15.95
N THR A 179 15.49 22.90 17.12
CA THR A 179 16.17 24.17 17.36
C THR A 179 17.70 24.03 17.43
N SER A 180 18.25 22.81 17.34
CA SER A 180 19.69 22.58 17.42
C SER A 180 20.47 22.92 16.14
N GLY A 181 19.77 23.08 15.01
CA GLY A 181 20.35 23.47 13.73
C GLY A 181 21.22 22.39 13.06
N PRO A 182 20.68 21.17 12.78
CA PRO A 182 21.43 20.12 12.10
C PRO A 182 21.86 20.54 10.71
N GLN A 183 22.97 20.01 10.19
CA GLN A 183 23.34 20.22 8.78
C GLN A 183 22.71 19.17 7.87
N TRP A 184 22.35 18.00 8.40
CA TRP A 184 21.58 16.97 7.70
C TRP A 184 20.63 16.21 8.61
N ILE A 185 19.58 15.65 7.99
CA ILE A 185 18.64 14.70 8.60
C ILE A 185 18.48 13.46 7.71
N SER A 186 18.09 12.33 8.29
CA SER A 186 17.78 11.10 7.56
C SER A 186 16.27 10.93 7.39
N LEU A 187 15.84 10.59 6.19
CA LEU A 187 14.46 10.17 5.90
C LEU A 187 14.28 8.65 6.03
N ASP A 188 15.31 7.93 6.47
CA ASP A 188 15.22 6.48 6.66
C ASP A 188 14.28 6.15 7.84
N CYS A 189 13.82 4.90 7.90
CA CYS A 189 12.99 4.35 8.97
C CYS A 189 11.56 4.93 9.09
N VAL A 190 11.04 5.59 8.05
CA VAL A 190 9.63 5.99 7.99
C VAL A 190 8.89 5.21 6.91
N THR A 191 7.78 4.61 7.34
CA THR A 191 6.79 3.98 6.49
C THR A 191 5.43 4.54 6.85
N TYR A 192 4.67 4.99 5.86
CA TYR A 192 3.29 5.43 6.04
C TYR A 192 2.42 4.94 4.87
N TYR A 193 1.14 5.26 4.90
CA TYR A 193 0.19 4.86 3.87
C TYR A 193 -0.46 6.10 3.23
N THR A 194 -0.66 6.06 1.92
CA THR A 194 -1.53 7.02 1.22
C THR A 194 -2.99 6.69 1.52
N ILE A 195 -3.90 7.60 1.13
CA ILE A 195 -5.32 7.22 1.00
C ILE A 195 -5.45 6.15 -0.06
#